data_AF-A0A4Q5NWW0-F1
#
_entry.id   AF-A0A4Q5NWW0-F1
#
_cell.length_a   1.000
_cell.length_b   1.000
_cell.length_c   1.000
_cell.angle_alpha   90.00
_cell.angle_beta   90.00
_cell.angle_gamma   90.00
#
_symmetry.space_group_name_H-M   'P 1'
#
loop_
_entity.id
_entity.type
_entity.pdbx_description
1 polymer ?
#
loop_
_entity_poly.entity_id
_entity_poly.type
_entity_poly.pdbx_seq_one_letter_code
_entity_poly.pdbx_strand_id
1 'polypeptide(L)'
;MMNTQILKTGRNSLAMFATILGLGLTTINNAHAVPVVTGGAVGLSGTTSAARPELAGAVLIDRAQNFTMTAASGSIVKGVFYERVSRRSGSGTLDFSFRIKNDISSRGNVVAVYRTNYAGFPVVDVDYRTDGVGTVGAKAATFSADTVKFDAYNAPIKPGAESHFHFIGTRATSYSDSGVVTLRGDNGSSTRLKVFSPKVDTPAPTPIPGRRLPNLTVKATGPKGAKRGEDISKLVKIFVYNIGTAAAPGTAGTLNPANGFMIDVMLSSDTIAPAGYATYSPSYSEDVLLLGGRISNTRDIGPGANDSYSEGATIPRDTRPGRYYLAIRVDSGNKVVESNEADNTYFLPIQIF
;
A
#
# COMPACT_ATOMS: atom_id res chain seq x y z
N MET A 1 56.42 58.75 58.65
CA MET A 1 55.70 59.99 59.04
C MET A 1 54.22 59.82 58.70
N MET A 2 53.35 60.72 59.18
CA MET A 2 51.87 60.73 59.04
C MET A 2 51.34 60.34 57.64
N ASN A 3 50.21 59.64 57.50
CA ASN A 3 48.80 60.12 57.62
C ASN A 3 48.56 61.33 56.69
N THR A 4 47.59 61.38 55.76
CA THR A 4 46.11 61.25 55.88
C THR A 4 45.59 61.21 54.41
N GLN A 5 44.68 60.34 53.94
CA GLN A 5 43.19 60.44 53.98
C GLN A 5 42.65 61.84 53.56
N ILE A 6 41.55 62.07 52.83
CA ILE A 6 40.43 61.29 52.23
C ILE A 6 39.89 62.13 51.03
N LEU A 7 39.36 61.55 49.93
CA LEU A 7 37.92 61.68 49.57
C LEU A 7 37.46 60.67 48.49
N LYS A 8 36.31 60.02 48.75
CA LYS A 8 35.57 59.15 47.82
C LYS A 8 34.23 59.80 47.44
N THR A 9 33.90 59.78 46.16
CA THR A 9 32.55 59.66 45.58
C THR A 9 32.79 59.25 44.12
N GLY A 10 32.27 58.14 43.58
CA GLY A 10 30.88 57.69 43.61
C GLY A 10 30.09 58.57 42.62
N ARG A 11 29.47 58.07 41.55
CA ARG A 11 29.00 56.70 41.25
C ARG A 11 28.46 56.69 39.80
N ASN A 12 28.61 55.59 39.04
CA ASN A 12 27.58 54.96 38.18
C ASN A 12 28.18 54.09 37.07
N SER A 13 27.60 52.88 36.96
CA SER A 13 27.98 51.79 36.06
C SER A 13 27.24 51.87 34.72
N LEU A 14 27.93 51.54 33.63
CA LEU A 14 27.31 51.18 32.36
C LEU A 14 27.67 49.73 32.03
N ALA A 15 26.69 48.83 32.05
CA ALA A 15 26.88 47.42 31.74
C ALA A 15 26.75 47.19 30.22
N MET A 16 27.71 46.47 29.61
CA MET A 16 27.61 46.04 28.22
C MET A 16 26.52 44.98 28.06
N PHE A 17 25.60 45.20 27.12
CA PHE A 17 24.74 44.14 26.60
C PHE A 17 25.54 43.29 25.60
N ALA A 18 25.73 42.00 25.93
CA ALA A 18 26.21 41.00 24.99
C ALA A 18 25.02 40.34 24.29
N THR A 19 24.79 40.67 23.02
CA THR A 19 23.73 40.08 22.21
C THR A 19 24.09 38.64 21.84
N ILE A 20 23.54 37.66 22.57
CA ILE A 20 23.65 36.24 22.20
C ILE A 20 22.74 35.99 21.01
N LEU A 21 23.33 35.85 19.82
CA LEU A 21 22.64 35.40 18.62
C LEU A 21 22.34 33.90 18.78
N GLY A 22 21.13 33.58 19.24
CA GLY A 22 20.69 32.21 19.40
C GLY A 22 20.55 31.50 18.04
N LEU A 23 21.55 30.69 17.68
CA LEU A 23 21.36 29.66 16.65
C LEU A 23 20.29 28.70 17.17
N GLY A 24 19.10 28.75 16.57
CA GLY A 24 18.09 27.73 16.78
C GLY A 24 18.62 26.40 16.26
N LEU A 25 18.99 25.48 17.15
CA LEU A 25 19.16 24.08 16.81
C LEU A 25 17.80 23.53 16.39
N THR A 26 17.49 23.62 15.10
CA THR A 26 16.47 22.76 14.49
C THR A 26 17.00 21.34 14.59
N THR A 27 16.46 20.55 15.52
CA THR A 27 16.69 19.11 15.55
C THR A 27 16.18 18.54 14.24
N ILE A 28 17.11 18.15 13.37
CA ILE A 28 16.78 17.38 12.17
C ILE A 28 16.33 16.01 12.70
N ASN A 29 15.03 15.85 12.90
CA ASN A 29 14.44 14.53 13.13
C ASN A 29 14.68 13.73 11.85
N ASN A 30 15.72 12.90 11.85
CA ASN A 30 15.98 11.99 10.75
C ASN A 30 14.75 11.09 10.61
N ALA A 31 14.04 11.26 9.48
CA ALA A 31 12.84 10.51 9.22
C ALA A 31 13.22 9.05 8.96
N HIS A 32 13.04 8.21 9.97
CA HIS A 32 13.16 6.76 9.88
C HIS A 32 11.79 6.11 10.07
N ALA A 33 11.69 4.81 9.79
CA ALA A 33 10.48 4.05 10.10
C ALA A 33 10.20 4.09 11.60
N VAL A 34 8.94 4.33 11.98
CA VAL A 34 8.53 4.44 13.39
C VAL A 34 7.66 3.23 13.76
N PRO A 35 8.26 2.09 14.16
CA PRO A 35 7.52 0.87 14.44
C PRO A 35 6.66 1.01 15.70
N VAL A 36 5.48 0.39 15.67
CA VAL A 36 4.57 0.36 16.82
C VAL A 36 4.48 -1.07 17.35
N VAL A 37 5.08 -1.32 18.52
CA VAL A 37 4.97 -2.60 19.22
C VAL A 37 3.59 -2.76 19.88
N THR A 38 3.12 -3.98 20.05
CA THR A 38 1.85 -4.29 20.71
C THR A 38 1.80 -3.70 22.13
N GLY A 39 0.75 -2.93 22.42
CA GLY A 39 0.58 -2.19 23.68
C GLY A 39 1.32 -0.84 23.72
N GLY A 40 2.16 -0.54 22.73
CA GLY A 40 2.90 0.71 22.64
C GLY A 40 2.10 1.88 22.07
N ALA A 41 2.53 3.09 22.44
CA ALA A 41 2.08 4.34 21.87
C ALA A 41 3.26 5.08 21.23
N VAL A 42 3.04 5.63 20.05
CA VAL A 42 4.04 6.37 19.26
C VAL A 42 3.48 7.74 18.91
N GLY A 43 4.24 8.81 19.21
CA GLY A 43 3.90 10.17 18.79
C GLY A 43 4.22 10.39 17.31
N LEU A 44 3.34 11.08 16.60
CA LEU A 44 3.43 11.27 15.15
C LEU A 44 3.72 12.73 14.81
N SER A 45 4.85 13.00 14.15
CA SER A 45 5.25 14.34 13.72
C SER A 45 4.83 14.67 12.29
N GLY A 46 4.51 13.66 11.49
CA GLY A 46 4.39 13.79 10.05
C GLY A 46 5.74 13.66 9.33
N THR A 47 5.68 13.24 8.08
CA THR A 47 6.82 13.03 7.19
C THR A 47 6.51 13.42 5.74
N THR A 48 7.49 13.31 4.84
CA THR A 48 7.35 13.60 3.41
C THR A 48 7.98 12.49 2.56
N SER A 49 7.57 12.33 1.30
CA SER A 49 8.26 11.42 0.37
C SER A 49 9.70 11.84 0.08
N ALA A 50 10.07 13.11 0.25
CA ALA A 50 11.45 13.54 0.13
C ALA A 50 12.32 13.03 1.30
N ALA A 51 11.75 12.97 2.52
CA ALA A 51 12.43 12.44 3.70
C ALA A 51 12.34 10.90 3.82
N ARG A 52 11.30 10.30 3.20
CA ARG A 52 11.05 8.85 3.17
C ARG A 52 10.77 8.40 1.72
N PRO A 53 11.80 8.27 0.85
CA PRO A 53 11.63 7.95 -0.58
C PRO A 53 10.92 6.62 -0.86
N GLU A 54 10.94 5.67 0.07
CA GLU A 54 10.22 4.40 -0.04
C GLU A 54 8.70 4.59 -0.11
N LEU A 55 8.16 5.68 0.43
CA LEU A 55 6.73 6.06 0.38
C LEU A 55 6.30 6.62 -0.99
N ALA A 56 7.23 6.73 -1.95
CA ALA A 56 6.95 7.18 -3.32
C ALA A 56 6.72 6.02 -4.31
N GLY A 57 6.53 4.79 -3.82
CA GLY A 57 6.22 3.62 -4.65
C GLY A 57 4.79 3.57 -5.19
N ALA A 58 4.45 2.47 -5.88
CA ALA A 58 3.24 2.36 -6.68
C ALA A 58 1.95 2.33 -5.85
N VAL A 59 0.87 2.91 -6.40
CA VAL A 59 -0.47 2.91 -5.78
C VAL A 59 -1.29 1.77 -6.36
N LEU A 60 -1.53 0.74 -5.55
CA LEU A 60 -2.30 -0.45 -5.92
C LEU A 60 -3.80 -0.18 -5.90
N ILE A 61 -4.27 0.59 -4.91
CA ILE A 61 -5.68 0.97 -4.73
C ILE A 61 -5.75 2.42 -4.30
N ASP A 62 -6.70 3.18 -4.86
CA ASP A 62 -7.19 4.44 -4.30
C ASP A 62 -8.72 4.45 -4.36
N ARG A 63 -9.40 4.58 -3.22
CA ARG A 63 -10.87 4.48 -3.13
C ARG A 63 -11.44 5.53 -2.18
N ALA A 64 -12.51 6.19 -2.62
CA ALA A 64 -13.31 7.09 -1.81
C ALA A 64 -14.61 6.40 -1.37
N GLN A 65 -14.97 6.50 -0.09
CA GLN A 65 -16.21 6.01 0.49
C GLN A 65 -16.89 7.13 1.28
N ASN A 66 -18.18 7.37 1.02
CA ASN A 66 -18.96 8.29 1.83
C ASN A 66 -19.25 7.67 3.20
N PHE A 67 -19.21 8.46 4.26
CA PHE A 67 -19.57 8.03 5.62
C PHE A 67 -20.60 8.94 6.25
N THR A 68 -21.39 8.37 7.15
CA THR A 68 -22.35 9.07 8.01
C THR A 68 -22.30 8.44 9.40
N MET A 69 -22.22 9.28 10.43
CA MET A 69 -22.30 8.93 11.84
C MET A 69 -23.46 9.73 12.45
N THR A 70 -24.36 9.06 13.17
CA THR A 70 -25.50 9.70 13.84
C THR A 70 -25.30 9.60 15.35
N ALA A 71 -25.36 10.74 16.04
CA ALA A 71 -25.33 10.78 17.51
C ALA A 71 -26.70 10.42 18.08
N ALA A 72 -26.77 10.03 19.36
CA ALA A 72 -28.04 9.78 20.06
C ALA A 72 -28.97 11.02 20.07
N SER A 73 -28.42 12.23 19.93
CA SER A 73 -29.16 13.49 19.78
C SER A 73 -29.72 13.75 18.37
N GLY A 74 -29.53 12.83 17.42
CA GLY A 74 -29.90 13.02 16.01
C GLY A 74 -28.92 13.90 15.22
N SER A 75 -27.88 14.47 15.85
CA SER A 75 -26.82 15.21 15.14
C SER A 75 -26.02 14.29 14.21
N ILE A 76 -25.80 14.74 12.98
CA ILE A 76 -25.10 13.98 11.94
C ILE A 76 -23.69 14.55 11.72
N VAL A 77 -22.70 13.65 11.67
CA VAL A 77 -21.34 13.92 11.15
C VAL A 77 -21.16 13.07 9.90
N LYS A 78 -20.80 13.67 8.78
CA LYS A 78 -20.71 13.01 7.48
C LYS A 78 -19.48 13.49 6.71
N GLY A 79 -19.12 12.78 5.65
CA GLY A 79 -18.00 13.18 4.80
C GLY A 79 -17.50 12.04 3.93
N VAL A 80 -16.22 12.11 3.57
CA VAL A 80 -15.55 11.13 2.71
C VAL A 80 -14.34 10.54 3.42
N PHE A 81 -14.31 9.21 3.47
CA PHE A 81 -13.16 8.41 3.85
C PHE A 81 -12.44 7.97 2.57
N TYR A 82 -11.22 8.46 2.36
CA TYR A 82 -10.32 7.99 1.31
C TYR A 82 -9.42 6.91 1.90
N GLU A 83 -9.21 5.83 1.18
CA GLU A 83 -8.22 4.80 1.51
C GLU A 83 -7.30 4.55 0.33
N ARG A 84 -6.07 4.16 0.63
CA ARG A 84 -5.07 3.86 -0.39
C ARG A 84 -4.21 2.68 0.06
N VAL A 85 -3.96 1.73 -0.83
CA VAL A 85 -2.93 0.70 -0.64
C VAL A 85 -1.77 1.06 -1.54
N SER A 86 -0.57 1.22 -0.98
CA SER A 86 0.65 1.55 -1.75
C SER A 86 1.72 0.51 -1.49
N ARG A 87 2.47 0.16 -2.53
CA ARG A 87 3.66 -0.70 -2.44
C ARG A 87 4.89 0.17 -2.20
N ARG A 88 5.68 -0.14 -1.18
CA ARG A 88 6.94 0.56 -0.90
C ARG A 88 8.00 0.23 -1.95
N SER A 89 8.73 1.26 -2.39
CA SER A 89 9.85 1.08 -3.29
C SER A 89 10.96 0.25 -2.63
N GLY A 90 11.56 -0.67 -3.38
CA GLY A 90 12.64 -1.55 -2.95
C GLY A 90 12.22 -2.76 -2.11
N SER A 91 11.28 -2.62 -1.16
CA SER A 91 10.86 -3.74 -0.29
C SER A 91 9.66 -4.54 -0.80
N GLY A 92 8.81 -3.95 -1.66
CA GLY A 92 7.55 -4.57 -2.11
C GLY A 92 6.46 -4.68 -1.04
N THR A 93 6.74 -4.25 0.20
CA THR A 93 5.80 -4.32 1.33
C THR A 93 4.75 -3.22 1.28
N LEU A 94 3.60 -3.44 1.91
CA LEU A 94 2.42 -2.58 1.75
C LEU A 94 2.21 -1.56 2.87
N ASP A 95 1.90 -0.34 2.46
CA ASP A 95 1.33 0.75 3.24
C ASP A 95 -0.19 0.81 3.07
N PHE A 96 -0.89 0.79 4.20
CA PHE A 96 -2.34 0.92 4.27
C PHE A 96 -2.68 2.32 4.75
N SER A 97 -2.98 3.22 3.81
CA SER A 97 -3.17 4.64 4.06
C SER A 97 -4.64 5.05 4.07
N PHE A 98 -4.95 6.13 4.79
CA PHE A 98 -6.28 6.73 4.79
C PHE A 98 -6.24 8.26 4.94
N ARG A 99 -7.32 8.92 4.52
CA ARG A 99 -7.57 10.35 4.72
C ARG A 99 -9.05 10.59 4.95
N ILE A 100 -9.40 11.53 5.83
CA ILE A 100 -10.79 11.88 6.14
C ILE A 100 -11.05 13.33 5.75
N LYS A 101 -12.10 13.56 4.97
CA LYS A 101 -12.74 14.87 4.78
C LYS A 101 -14.01 14.91 5.63
N ASN A 102 -14.07 15.78 6.63
CA ASN A 102 -15.31 16.05 7.36
C ASN A 102 -16.09 17.14 6.64
N ASP A 103 -17.34 16.88 6.29
CA ASP A 103 -18.16 17.82 5.53
C ASP A 103 -18.43 19.12 6.31
N ILE A 104 -18.50 20.26 5.62
CA ILE A 104 -18.73 21.57 6.26
C ILE A 104 -20.10 21.67 6.95
N SER A 105 -21.09 20.86 6.54
CA SER A 105 -22.42 20.82 7.17
C SER A 105 -22.54 19.80 8.33
N SER A 106 -21.45 19.13 8.71
CA SER A 106 -21.42 18.22 9.86
C SER A 106 -21.67 18.93 11.20
N ARG A 107 -22.42 18.28 12.08
CA ARG A 107 -22.72 18.74 13.46
C ARG A 107 -21.90 17.98 14.50
N GLY A 108 -20.58 17.99 14.31
CA GLY A 108 -19.59 17.34 15.16
C GLY A 108 -18.25 17.15 14.47
N ASN A 109 -17.24 16.83 15.26
CA ASN A 109 -15.86 16.62 14.80
C ASN A 109 -15.54 15.12 14.73
N VAL A 110 -14.63 14.71 13.83
CA VAL A 110 -14.05 13.35 13.88
C VAL A 110 -12.81 13.37 14.77
N VAL A 111 -12.74 12.45 15.74
CA VAL A 111 -11.73 12.49 16.82
C VAL A 111 -10.81 11.28 16.91
N ALA A 112 -11.22 10.13 16.37
CA ALA A 112 -10.41 8.90 16.40
C ALA A 112 -10.74 7.98 15.23
N VAL A 113 -9.74 7.20 14.81
CA VAL A 113 -9.83 6.18 13.77
C VAL A 113 -9.24 4.88 14.28
N TYR A 114 -9.98 3.79 14.13
CA TYR A 114 -9.58 2.45 14.54
C TYR A 114 -9.59 1.55 13.31
N ARG A 115 -8.48 0.87 12.98
CA ARG A 115 -8.40 -0.06 11.85
C ARG A 115 -8.01 -1.45 12.33
N THR A 116 -8.83 -2.43 12.00
CA THR A 116 -8.70 -3.85 12.41
C THR A 116 -8.06 -4.70 11.30
N ASN A 117 -7.87 -5.98 11.59
CA ASN A 117 -7.20 -6.96 10.71
C ASN A 117 -5.69 -6.70 10.52
N TYR A 118 -4.99 -6.39 11.62
CA TYR A 118 -3.53 -6.30 11.71
C TYR A 118 -2.92 -7.39 12.63
N ALA A 119 -3.74 -8.29 13.19
CA ALA A 119 -3.25 -9.42 13.96
C ALA A 119 -2.27 -10.29 13.14
N GLY A 120 -1.09 -10.55 13.71
CA GLY A 120 -0.02 -11.29 13.03
C GLY A 120 0.81 -10.48 12.02
N PHE A 121 0.46 -9.21 11.75
CA PHE A 121 1.23 -8.33 10.88
C PHE A 121 2.01 -7.30 11.71
N PRO A 122 3.35 -7.38 11.77
CA PRO A 122 4.15 -6.36 12.44
C PRO A 122 3.90 -4.98 11.81
N VAL A 123 3.42 -4.04 12.62
CA VAL A 123 3.28 -2.62 12.28
C VAL A 123 4.68 -2.00 12.39
N VAL A 124 5.40 -2.03 11.27
CA VAL A 124 6.81 -1.62 11.21
C VAL A 124 6.98 -0.09 11.09
N ASP A 125 5.91 0.63 10.79
CA ASP A 125 5.94 2.06 10.55
C ASP A 125 4.53 2.67 10.64
N VAL A 126 4.37 3.81 11.30
CA VAL A 126 3.13 4.60 11.27
C VAL A 126 3.50 6.09 11.32
N ASP A 127 2.96 6.87 10.37
CA ASP A 127 2.95 8.34 10.43
C ASP A 127 1.86 8.92 9.50
N TYR A 128 1.95 10.20 9.14
CA TYR A 128 1.17 10.84 8.08
C TYR A 128 2.02 11.70 7.16
N ARG A 129 1.56 11.90 5.92
CA ARG A 129 2.25 12.72 4.90
C ARG A 129 1.84 14.19 4.95
N THR A 130 2.81 15.07 5.20
CA THR A 130 2.63 16.54 5.21
C THR A 130 2.86 17.20 3.86
N ASP A 131 3.47 16.48 2.91
CA ASP A 131 3.66 16.88 1.50
C ASP A 131 2.45 16.54 0.59
N GLY A 132 1.33 16.14 1.20
CA GLY A 132 0.07 15.82 0.52
C GLY A 132 -1.06 16.74 0.93
N VAL A 133 -2.25 16.47 0.39
CA VAL A 133 -3.50 17.16 0.75
C VAL A 133 -3.91 16.88 2.21
N GLY A 134 -4.52 17.87 2.84
CA GLY A 134 -4.96 17.82 4.25
C GLY A 134 -4.21 18.80 5.14
N THR A 135 -4.71 19.00 6.35
CA THR A 135 -4.12 19.92 7.35
C THR A 135 -4.08 19.35 8.77
N VAL A 136 -4.74 18.21 9.03
CA VAL A 136 -4.88 17.64 10.37
C VAL A 136 -4.09 16.33 10.51
N GLY A 137 -3.00 16.39 11.28
CA GLY A 137 -2.19 15.24 11.70
C GLY A 137 -2.73 14.57 12.97
N ALA A 138 -2.51 13.27 13.11
CA ALA A 138 -2.84 12.55 14.35
C ALA A 138 -1.73 12.81 15.37
N LYS A 139 -2.03 12.92 16.67
CA LYS A 139 -0.95 13.16 17.65
C LYS A 139 -0.16 11.88 17.94
N ALA A 140 -0.87 10.75 17.98
CA ALA A 140 -0.29 9.46 18.31
C ALA A 140 -1.00 8.32 17.58
N ALA A 141 -0.28 7.23 17.38
CA ALA A 141 -0.85 5.93 17.08
C ALA A 141 -0.56 4.94 18.22
N THR A 142 -1.47 3.99 18.40
CA THR A 142 -1.30 2.83 19.29
C THR A 142 -1.64 1.56 18.52
N PHE A 143 -0.96 0.46 18.83
CA PHE A 143 -1.25 -0.86 18.25
C PHE A 143 -1.63 -1.83 19.36
N SER A 144 -2.84 -2.39 19.30
CA SER A 144 -3.38 -3.32 20.30
C SER A 144 -3.84 -4.61 19.62
N ALA A 145 -2.91 -5.56 19.53
CA ALA A 145 -3.01 -6.93 18.98
C ALA A 145 -3.49 -7.02 17.52
N ASP A 146 -4.69 -6.53 17.22
CA ASP A 146 -5.30 -6.47 15.90
C ASP A 146 -5.60 -5.04 15.42
N THR A 147 -5.75 -4.09 16.34
CA THR A 147 -6.22 -2.73 16.02
C THR A 147 -5.10 -1.73 16.05
N VAL A 148 -4.87 -1.03 14.93
CA VAL A 148 -4.12 0.24 14.91
C VAL A 148 -5.10 1.39 15.10
N LYS A 149 -4.85 2.20 16.12
CA LYS A 149 -5.72 3.29 16.54
C LYS A 149 -4.96 4.61 16.42
N PHE A 150 -5.48 5.53 15.63
CA PHE A 150 -5.01 6.92 15.53
C PHE A 150 -5.88 7.77 16.44
N ASP A 151 -5.27 8.23 17.53
CA ASP A 151 -5.92 8.97 18.60
C ASP A 151 -5.71 10.47 18.47
N ALA A 152 -6.65 11.20 19.10
CA ALA A 152 -6.44 12.54 19.63
C ALA A 152 -5.64 13.44 18.67
N TYR A 153 -6.18 13.64 17.47
CA TYR A 153 -5.58 14.50 16.45
C TYR A 153 -5.08 15.82 17.04
N ASN A 154 -3.97 16.34 16.50
CA ASN A 154 -3.31 17.57 17.00
C ASN A 154 -4.31 18.75 17.15
N ALA A 155 -5.34 18.76 16.30
CA ALA A 155 -6.68 19.25 16.62
C ALA A 155 -7.71 18.27 16.03
N PRO A 156 -8.93 18.12 16.58
CA PRO A 156 -9.94 17.23 16.00
C PRO A 156 -10.32 17.67 14.57
N ILE A 157 -10.74 16.73 13.71
CA ILE A 157 -11.11 17.05 12.32
C ILE A 157 -12.48 17.73 12.32
N LYS A 158 -12.47 19.06 12.31
CA LYS A 158 -13.66 19.91 12.34
C LYS A 158 -14.47 19.84 11.03
N PRO A 159 -15.76 20.21 11.03
CA PRO A 159 -16.52 20.42 9.79
C PRO A 159 -15.75 21.31 8.80
N GLY A 160 -15.59 20.83 7.56
CA GLY A 160 -14.81 21.48 6.51
C GLY A 160 -13.30 21.22 6.53
N ALA A 161 -12.77 20.58 7.58
CA ALA A 161 -11.35 20.20 7.67
C ALA A 161 -11.09 18.81 7.08
N GLU A 162 -9.83 18.58 6.68
CA GLU A 162 -9.36 17.31 6.14
C GLU A 162 -8.10 16.85 6.86
N SER A 163 -8.00 15.56 7.16
CA SER A 163 -6.76 14.97 7.67
C SER A 163 -5.68 14.97 6.58
N HIS A 164 -4.41 14.85 6.99
CA HIS A 164 -3.37 14.34 6.09
C HIS A 164 -3.66 12.89 5.67
N PHE A 165 -2.87 12.36 4.73
CA PHE A 165 -2.84 10.91 4.49
C PHE A 165 -1.99 10.23 5.56
N HIS A 166 -2.66 9.60 6.52
CA HIS A 166 -2.08 8.69 7.51
C HIS A 166 -1.76 7.36 6.85
N PHE A 167 -0.70 6.67 7.29
CA PHE A 167 -0.33 5.34 6.79
C PHE A 167 0.00 4.36 7.90
N ILE A 168 -0.23 3.08 7.62
CA ILE A 168 0.20 1.94 8.43
C ILE A 168 1.08 1.07 7.54
N GLY A 169 2.39 1.12 7.78
CA GLY A 169 3.37 0.28 7.11
C GLY A 169 3.47 -1.08 7.77
N THR A 170 3.42 -2.13 6.96
CA THR A 170 3.48 -3.52 7.41
C THR A 170 4.56 -4.29 6.68
N ARG A 171 4.82 -5.54 7.09
CA ARG A 171 5.62 -6.50 6.29
C ARG A 171 4.79 -7.30 5.29
N ALA A 172 3.49 -7.03 5.16
CA ALA A 172 2.65 -7.76 4.22
C ALA A 172 2.98 -7.37 2.78
N THR A 173 2.98 -8.36 1.89
CA THR A 173 3.07 -8.23 0.43
C THR A 173 1.71 -8.32 -0.27
N SER A 174 0.67 -8.70 0.48
CA SER A 174 -0.72 -8.86 0.00
C SER A 174 -1.77 -8.22 0.89
N TYR A 175 -2.96 -8.02 0.32
CA TYR A 175 -4.06 -7.31 0.94
C TYR A 175 -5.44 -7.91 0.59
N SER A 176 -6.46 -7.57 1.38
CA SER A 176 -7.88 -7.88 1.12
C SER A 176 -8.81 -6.84 1.74
N ASP A 177 -10.05 -6.73 1.24
CA ASP A 177 -11.13 -5.82 1.71
C ASP A 177 -11.80 -6.30 3.02
N SER A 178 -11.17 -7.26 3.72
CA SER A 178 -11.62 -7.87 4.97
C SER A 178 -11.49 -6.96 6.19
N GLY A 179 -10.74 -5.86 6.08
CA GLY A 179 -10.51 -4.91 7.16
C GLY A 179 -11.75 -4.08 7.47
N VAL A 180 -11.82 -3.55 8.68
CA VAL A 180 -12.84 -2.59 9.07
C VAL A 180 -12.17 -1.35 9.64
N VAL A 181 -12.60 -0.18 9.19
CA VAL A 181 -12.34 1.08 9.88
C VAL A 181 -13.56 1.44 10.72
N THR A 182 -13.32 1.86 11.96
CA THR A 182 -14.32 2.55 12.79
C THR A 182 -13.93 4.01 12.92
N LEU A 183 -14.84 4.90 12.55
CA LEU A 183 -14.72 6.34 12.77
C LEU A 183 -15.52 6.71 14.02
N ARG A 184 -15.00 7.64 14.83
CA ARG A 184 -15.67 8.13 16.04
C ARG A 184 -15.76 9.65 16.05
N GLY A 185 -16.94 10.16 16.37
CA GLY A 185 -17.22 11.56 16.62
C GLY A 185 -17.02 11.97 18.08
N ASP A 186 -16.78 13.26 18.31
CA ASP A 186 -16.76 13.87 19.65
C ASP A 186 -18.12 13.78 20.37
N ASN A 187 -19.20 13.94 19.61
CA ASN A 187 -20.59 13.82 20.04
C ASN A 187 -21.06 12.37 20.34
N GLY A 188 -20.12 11.42 20.46
CA GLY A 188 -20.40 10.01 20.74
C GLY A 188 -20.91 9.19 19.53
N SER A 189 -21.13 9.82 18.37
CA SER A 189 -21.47 9.10 17.14
C SER A 189 -20.31 8.22 16.65
N SER A 190 -20.63 7.17 15.89
CA SER A 190 -19.64 6.34 15.21
C SER A 190 -20.19 5.71 13.94
N THR A 191 -19.32 5.19 13.09
CA THR A 191 -19.70 4.35 11.94
C THR A 191 -18.57 3.39 11.57
N ARG A 192 -18.89 2.34 10.82
CA ARG A 192 -17.96 1.30 10.38
C ARG A 192 -18.01 1.15 8.86
N LEU A 193 -16.84 1.15 8.21
CA LEU A 193 -16.71 0.92 6.76
C LEU A 193 -15.78 -0.27 6.52
N LYS A 194 -16.03 -1.05 5.47
CA LYS A 194 -15.06 -2.03 4.97
C LYS A 194 -13.86 -1.30 4.37
N VAL A 195 -12.65 -1.78 4.63
CA VAL A 195 -11.41 -1.20 4.10
C VAL A 195 -10.42 -2.28 3.73
N PHE A 196 -9.49 -1.95 2.85
CA PHE A 196 -8.35 -2.83 2.60
C PHE A 196 -7.44 -2.92 3.84
N SER A 197 -6.87 -4.11 4.03
CA SER A 197 -6.04 -4.48 5.18
C SER A 197 -5.03 -5.54 4.75
N PRO A 198 -3.96 -5.77 5.54
CA PRO A 198 -3.04 -6.87 5.31
C PRO A 198 -3.75 -8.22 5.16
N LYS A 199 -3.21 -9.05 4.28
CA LYS A 199 -3.61 -10.46 4.13
C LYS A 199 -2.36 -11.32 4.21
N VAL A 200 -2.48 -12.47 4.86
CA VAL A 200 -1.44 -13.49 4.81
C VAL A 200 -1.42 -14.02 3.39
N ASP A 201 -0.27 -13.94 2.73
CA ASP A 201 -0.05 -14.65 1.48
C ASP A 201 -0.35 -16.13 1.72
N THR A 202 -1.30 -16.70 0.96
CA THR A 202 -1.56 -18.14 1.02
C THR A 202 -0.23 -18.83 0.73
N PRO A 203 0.40 -19.49 1.72
CA PRO A 203 1.75 -19.97 1.54
C PRO A 203 1.69 -21.01 0.44
N ALA A 204 2.61 -20.90 -0.53
CA ALA A 204 2.71 -21.91 -1.55
C ALA A 204 2.92 -23.28 -0.87
N PRO A 205 2.15 -24.31 -1.26
CA PRO A 205 2.16 -25.60 -0.60
C PRO A 205 3.58 -26.18 -0.62
N THR A 206 4.15 -26.44 0.56
CA THR A 206 5.57 -26.76 0.69
C THR A 206 5.94 -28.05 -0.06
N PRO A 207 7.03 -28.05 -0.84
CA PRO A 207 7.54 -29.25 -1.49
C PRO A 207 7.78 -30.38 -0.47
N ILE A 208 7.10 -31.51 -0.63
CA ILE A 208 7.34 -32.70 0.18
C ILE A 208 8.63 -33.37 -0.34
N PRO A 209 9.67 -33.57 0.50
CA PRO A 209 10.91 -34.20 0.06
C PRO A 209 10.65 -35.58 -0.59
N GLY A 210 11.22 -35.80 -1.78
CA GLY A 210 11.03 -37.03 -2.56
C GLY A 210 9.76 -37.09 -3.42
N ARG A 211 8.84 -36.12 -3.31
CA ARG A 211 7.67 -36.01 -4.20
C ARG A 211 8.08 -35.40 -5.54
N ARG A 212 7.74 -36.07 -6.65
CA ARG A 212 7.79 -35.44 -7.99
C ARG A 212 6.75 -34.32 -8.05
N LEU A 213 7.18 -33.13 -8.41
CA LEU A 213 6.33 -31.93 -8.54
C LEU A 213 6.55 -31.27 -9.90
N PRO A 214 5.54 -30.61 -10.49
CA PRO A 214 5.74 -29.66 -11.57
C PRO A 214 6.60 -28.46 -11.12
N ASN A 215 7.06 -27.70 -12.11
CA ASN A 215 7.59 -26.36 -11.93
C ASN A 215 7.28 -25.62 -13.23
N LEU A 216 6.27 -24.76 -13.18
CA LEU A 216 5.86 -23.90 -14.27
C LEU A 216 6.80 -22.68 -14.33
N THR A 217 7.22 -22.34 -15.54
CA THR A 217 7.89 -21.08 -15.81
C THR A 217 7.29 -20.48 -17.06
N VAL A 218 7.26 -19.15 -17.12
CA VAL A 218 6.61 -18.43 -18.21
C VAL A 218 7.57 -17.50 -18.94
N LYS A 219 7.38 -17.40 -20.26
CA LYS A 219 8.00 -16.39 -21.12
C LYS A 219 6.94 -15.79 -22.02
N ALA A 220 7.14 -14.56 -22.46
CA ALA A 220 6.23 -13.93 -23.41
C ALA A 220 6.97 -13.13 -24.48
N THR A 221 6.37 -13.04 -25.66
CA THR A 221 6.67 -12.01 -26.66
C THR A 221 5.48 -11.07 -26.77
N GLY A 222 5.72 -9.82 -27.16
CA GLY A 222 4.69 -8.78 -27.20
C GLY A 222 5.22 -7.48 -27.83
N PRO A 223 4.37 -6.45 -27.95
CA PRO A 223 4.76 -5.19 -28.54
C PRO A 223 5.68 -4.40 -27.60
N LYS A 224 6.67 -3.69 -28.16
CA LYS A 224 7.52 -2.76 -27.39
C LYS A 224 6.80 -1.47 -26.99
N GLY A 225 5.62 -1.21 -27.54
CA GLY A 225 4.75 -0.11 -27.12
C GLY A 225 3.35 -0.19 -27.73
N ALA A 226 2.41 0.50 -27.09
CA ALA A 226 0.99 0.50 -27.44
C ALA A 226 0.33 1.83 -27.05
N LYS A 227 -0.81 2.14 -27.66
CA LYS A 227 -1.63 3.31 -27.30
C LYS A 227 -2.60 2.97 -26.17
N ARG A 228 -3.02 3.98 -25.41
CA ARG A 228 -4.18 3.87 -24.51
C ARG A 228 -5.42 3.33 -25.24
N GLY A 229 -6.06 2.29 -24.71
CA GLY A 229 -7.22 1.66 -25.34
C GLY A 229 -6.91 0.74 -26.52
N GLU A 230 -5.64 0.44 -26.81
CA GLU A 230 -5.25 -0.50 -27.87
C GLU A 230 -5.41 -1.96 -27.43
N ASP A 231 -6.00 -2.77 -28.30
CA ASP A 231 -6.03 -4.23 -28.20
C ASP A 231 -4.71 -4.81 -28.74
N ILE A 232 -3.88 -5.32 -27.83
CA ILE A 232 -2.59 -5.95 -28.16
C ILE A 232 -2.64 -7.49 -28.12
N SER A 233 -3.82 -8.10 -28.00
CA SER A 233 -4.01 -9.56 -27.83
C SER A 233 -3.33 -10.39 -28.92
N LYS A 234 -3.34 -9.90 -30.17
CA LYS A 234 -2.72 -10.57 -31.32
C LYS A 234 -1.19 -10.45 -31.36
N LEU A 235 -0.63 -9.54 -30.57
CA LEU A 235 0.80 -9.27 -30.49
C LEU A 235 1.44 -10.01 -29.31
N VAL A 236 0.67 -10.29 -28.26
CA VAL A 236 1.12 -11.06 -27.08
C VAL A 236 1.05 -12.57 -27.38
N LYS A 237 2.18 -13.26 -27.15
CA LYS A 237 2.24 -14.73 -27.14
C LYS A 237 2.93 -15.19 -25.87
N ILE A 238 2.32 -16.12 -25.17
CA ILE A 238 2.78 -16.64 -23.89
C ILE A 238 3.22 -18.09 -24.09
N PHE A 239 4.35 -18.46 -23.50
CA PHE A 239 4.91 -19.81 -23.52
C PHE A 239 5.07 -20.25 -22.07
N VAL A 240 4.38 -21.32 -21.70
CA VAL A 240 4.47 -21.94 -20.37
C VAL A 240 5.24 -23.23 -20.51
N TYR A 241 6.31 -23.37 -19.73
CA TYR A 241 7.16 -24.56 -19.68
C TYR A 241 6.98 -25.24 -18.32
N ASN A 242 6.84 -26.56 -18.30
CA ASN A 242 6.96 -27.33 -17.08
C ASN A 242 8.38 -27.92 -16.99
N ILE A 243 9.28 -27.23 -16.29
CA ILE A 243 10.66 -27.68 -16.04
C ILE A 243 10.75 -28.63 -14.83
N GLY A 244 9.62 -28.97 -14.21
CA GLY A 244 9.53 -29.90 -13.10
C GLY A 244 9.55 -31.38 -13.52
N THR A 245 9.35 -32.24 -12.52
CA THR A 245 9.43 -33.70 -12.66
C THR A 245 8.08 -34.40 -12.67
N ALA A 246 6.97 -33.72 -12.36
CA ALA A 246 5.60 -34.22 -12.53
C ALA A 246 4.81 -33.34 -13.51
N ALA A 247 3.66 -33.84 -14.00
CA ALA A 247 2.78 -33.05 -14.86
C ALA A 247 2.04 -31.96 -14.07
N ALA A 248 1.87 -30.79 -14.68
CA ALA A 248 1.07 -29.69 -14.16
C ALA A 248 -0.36 -29.80 -14.71
N PRO A 249 -1.41 -29.80 -13.86
CA PRO A 249 -2.78 -29.88 -14.32
C PRO A 249 -3.25 -28.55 -14.94
N GLY A 250 -3.93 -28.62 -16.08
CA GLY A 250 -4.61 -27.49 -16.71
C GLY A 250 -6.09 -27.41 -16.35
N THR A 251 -6.66 -26.21 -16.43
CA THR A 251 -8.08 -25.94 -16.13
C THR A 251 -9.06 -26.51 -17.17
N ALA A 252 -8.60 -26.73 -18.39
CA ALA A 252 -9.28 -27.49 -19.45
C ALA A 252 -8.62 -28.87 -19.68
N GLY A 253 -7.79 -29.32 -18.74
CA GLY A 253 -7.12 -30.62 -18.78
C GLY A 253 -8.00 -31.79 -18.31
N THR A 254 -7.35 -32.90 -18.00
CA THR A 254 -7.93 -34.14 -17.47
C THR A 254 -7.36 -34.54 -16.11
N LEU A 255 -6.18 -34.04 -15.74
CA LEU A 255 -5.48 -34.48 -14.53
C LEU A 255 -6.18 -34.01 -13.24
N ASN A 256 -6.41 -32.71 -13.09
CA ASN A 256 -7.12 -32.12 -11.94
C ASN A 256 -7.65 -30.71 -12.29
N PRO A 257 -8.70 -30.58 -13.12
CA PRO A 257 -9.15 -29.27 -13.63
C PRO A 257 -9.54 -28.26 -12.55
N ALA A 258 -10.09 -28.74 -11.42
CA ALA A 258 -10.47 -27.90 -10.29
C ALA A 258 -9.28 -27.22 -9.58
N ASN A 259 -8.07 -27.73 -9.78
CA ASN A 259 -6.82 -27.17 -9.27
C ASN A 259 -5.82 -26.92 -10.42
N GLY A 260 -6.32 -26.69 -11.63
CA GLY A 260 -5.47 -26.38 -12.77
C GLY A 260 -4.91 -24.96 -12.69
N PHE A 261 -3.71 -24.75 -13.25
CA PHE A 261 -3.12 -23.41 -13.29
C PHE A 261 -3.91 -22.46 -14.19
N MET A 262 -3.95 -21.18 -13.86
CA MET A 262 -4.43 -20.11 -14.74
C MET A 262 -3.33 -19.07 -14.96
N ILE A 263 -3.41 -18.32 -16.05
CA ILE A 263 -2.43 -17.28 -16.38
C ILE A 263 -3.12 -15.91 -16.37
N ASP A 264 -2.56 -14.96 -15.62
CA ASP A 264 -2.99 -13.56 -15.66
C ASP A 264 -1.96 -12.70 -16.42
N VAL A 265 -2.47 -11.79 -17.26
CA VAL A 265 -1.73 -10.76 -18.00
C VAL A 265 -2.15 -9.40 -17.45
N MET A 266 -1.23 -8.75 -16.78
CA MET A 266 -1.43 -7.49 -16.06
C MET A 266 -0.61 -6.37 -16.70
N LEU A 267 -1.02 -5.11 -16.46
CA LEU A 267 -0.18 -3.94 -16.71
C LEU A 267 0.34 -3.40 -15.38
N SER A 268 1.67 -3.36 -15.25
CA SER A 268 2.37 -2.94 -14.04
C SER A 268 3.41 -1.85 -14.35
N SER A 269 3.65 -0.93 -13.44
CA SER A 269 4.71 0.08 -13.50
C SER A 269 6.05 -0.42 -12.95
N ASP A 270 6.03 -1.52 -12.18
CA ASP A 270 7.20 -2.17 -11.60
C ASP A 270 7.35 -3.64 -12.06
N THR A 271 8.24 -4.38 -11.39
CA THR A 271 8.51 -5.81 -11.66
C THR A 271 8.08 -6.70 -10.50
N ILE A 272 6.94 -6.40 -9.86
CA ILE A 272 6.38 -7.13 -8.72
C ILE A 272 4.90 -7.42 -9.03
N ALA A 273 4.55 -8.68 -9.21
CA ALA A 273 3.17 -9.10 -9.43
C ALA A 273 2.45 -9.38 -8.10
N PRO A 274 1.14 -9.10 -8.00
CA PRO A 274 0.34 -9.39 -6.81
C PRO A 274 0.26 -10.91 -6.60
N ALA A 275 0.13 -11.34 -5.34
CA ALA A 275 -0.13 -12.75 -5.05
C ALA A 275 -1.60 -13.08 -5.23
N GLY A 276 -1.88 -14.21 -5.88
CA GLY A 276 -3.24 -14.59 -6.25
C GLY A 276 -3.69 -13.91 -7.56
N TYR A 277 -4.97 -14.08 -7.86
CA TYR A 277 -5.61 -13.52 -9.04
C TYR A 277 -5.61 -11.98 -9.04
N ALA A 278 -5.13 -11.39 -10.13
CA ALA A 278 -5.25 -9.96 -10.38
C ALA A 278 -6.72 -9.55 -10.61
N THR A 279 -7.03 -8.28 -10.33
CA THR A 279 -8.39 -7.75 -10.47
C THR A 279 -8.53 -6.99 -11.79
N TYR A 280 -9.58 -7.30 -12.56
CA TYR A 280 -9.91 -6.54 -13.76
C TYR A 280 -10.48 -5.18 -13.42
N SER A 281 -10.03 -4.16 -14.14
CA SER A 281 -10.63 -2.82 -14.14
C SER A 281 -10.55 -2.24 -15.56
N PRO A 282 -11.59 -1.54 -16.05
CA PRO A 282 -11.52 -0.80 -17.32
C PRO A 282 -10.62 0.45 -17.23
N SER A 283 -10.29 0.86 -16.00
CA SER A 283 -9.36 1.94 -15.65
C SER A 283 -8.04 1.37 -15.14
N TYR A 284 -6.93 2.04 -15.42
CA TYR A 284 -5.61 1.68 -14.89
C TYR A 284 -5.57 1.83 -13.36
N SER A 285 -5.28 0.71 -12.68
CA SER A 285 -4.65 0.64 -11.37
C SER A 285 -3.32 -0.09 -11.52
N GLU A 286 -2.43 0.00 -10.53
CA GLU A 286 -1.23 -0.83 -10.57
C GLU A 286 -1.60 -2.33 -10.52
N ASP A 287 -0.88 -3.12 -11.30
CA ASP A 287 -1.10 -4.56 -11.53
C ASP A 287 -2.53 -4.92 -12.00
N VAL A 288 -3.18 -4.00 -12.72
CA VAL A 288 -4.52 -4.23 -13.28
C VAL A 288 -4.49 -5.41 -14.26
N LEU A 289 -5.39 -6.38 -14.07
CA LEU A 289 -5.63 -7.43 -15.05
C LEU A 289 -6.22 -6.79 -16.31
N LEU A 290 -5.60 -7.03 -17.46
CA LEU A 290 -6.08 -6.47 -18.73
C LEU A 290 -7.44 -7.06 -19.13
N LEU A 291 -8.18 -6.36 -20.01
CA LEU A 291 -9.43 -6.90 -20.55
C LEU A 291 -9.14 -8.18 -21.34
N GLY A 292 -9.71 -9.30 -20.87
CA GLY A 292 -9.46 -10.66 -21.38
C GLY A 292 -8.12 -11.26 -20.93
N GLY A 293 -7.37 -10.60 -20.06
CA GLY A 293 -6.02 -11.00 -19.63
C GLY A 293 -5.95 -12.26 -18.78
N ARG A 294 -7.05 -12.96 -18.52
CA ARG A 294 -7.07 -14.21 -17.76
C ARG A 294 -7.34 -15.40 -18.66
N ILE A 295 -6.34 -16.27 -18.76
CA ILE A 295 -6.42 -17.56 -19.46
C ILE A 295 -6.89 -18.62 -18.44
N SER A 296 -8.16 -19.02 -18.54
CA SER A 296 -8.80 -20.02 -17.68
C SER A 296 -9.22 -21.29 -18.42
N ASN A 297 -8.53 -21.60 -19.52
CA ASN A 297 -8.72 -22.77 -20.40
C ASN A 297 -7.38 -23.46 -20.72
N THR A 298 -6.48 -23.49 -19.73
CA THR A 298 -5.13 -24.07 -19.81
C THR A 298 -5.15 -25.58 -19.95
N ARG A 299 -4.14 -26.16 -20.61
CA ARG A 299 -4.01 -27.61 -20.83
C ARG A 299 -3.04 -28.25 -19.83
N ASP A 300 -3.14 -29.55 -19.63
CA ASP A 300 -2.17 -30.31 -18.84
C ASP A 300 -0.78 -30.25 -19.52
N ILE A 301 0.27 -29.89 -18.77
CA ILE A 301 1.65 -29.83 -19.29
C ILE A 301 2.50 -30.92 -18.62
N GLY A 302 2.92 -31.91 -19.40
CA GLY A 302 3.81 -32.98 -18.94
C GLY A 302 5.20 -32.48 -18.50
N PRO A 303 5.96 -33.26 -17.71
CA PRO A 303 7.30 -32.86 -17.29
C PRO A 303 8.24 -32.69 -18.49
N GLY A 304 8.97 -31.58 -18.55
CA GLY A 304 9.82 -31.17 -19.66
C GLY A 304 9.08 -30.62 -20.89
N ALA A 305 7.74 -30.60 -20.88
CA ALA A 305 6.92 -30.10 -21.99
C ALA A 305 6.63 -28.59 -21.86
N ASN A 306 6.03 -28.03 -22.91
CA ASN A 306 5.53 -26.66 -22.93
C ASN A 306 4.23 -26.56 -23.72
N ASP A 307 3.46 -25.51 -23.48
CA ASP A 307 2.30 -25.11 -24.28
C ASP A 307 2.31 -23.58 -24.48
N SER A 308 1.59 -23.11 -25.50
CA SER A 308 1.52 -21.70 -25.87
C SER A 308 0.09 -21.16 -25.81
N TYR A 309 -0.06 -19.96 -25.27
CA TYR A 309 -1.33 -19.28 -25.06
C TYR A 309 -1.31 -17.87 -25.65
N SER A 310 -2.49 -17.40 -26.08
CA SER A 310 -2.73 -16.03 -26.54
C SER A 310 -4.20 -15.69 -26.24
N GLU A 311 -4.43 -14.62 -25.49
CA GLU A 311 -5.75 -14.18 -25.03
C GLU A 311 -5.78 -12.65 -24.95
N GLY A 312 -6.95 -12.11 -24.59
CA GLY A 312 -7.24 -10.70 -24.49
C GLY A 312 -6.20 -9.88 -23.72
N ALA A 313 -5.77 -8.76 -24.30
CA ALA A 313 -4.91 -7.80 -23.65
C ALA A 313 -5.21 -6.40 -24.21
N THR A 314 -6.24 -5.72 -23.70
CA THR A 314 -6.51 -4.31 -24.05
C THR A 314 -5.95 -3.38 -23.00
N ILE A 315 -5.11 -2.41 -23.40
CA ILE A 315 -4.56 -1.38 -22.51
C ILE A 315 -5.70 -0.46 -22.02
N PRO A 316 -5.81 -0.15 -20.71
CA PRO A 316 -6.81 0.81 -20.22
C PRO A 316 -6.73 2.18 -20.90
N ARG A 317 -7.87 2.86 -21.04
CA ARG A 317 -7.96 4.13 -21.81
C ARG A 317 -7.38 5.34 -21.07
N ASP A 318 -7.19 5.22 -19.77
CA ASP A 318 -6.69 6.25 -18.85
C ASP A 318 -5.28 5.96 -18.31
N THR A 319 -4.63 4.86 -18.75
CA THR A 319 -3.20 4.60 -18.51
C THR A 319 -2.38 5.81 -18.95
N ARG A 320 -1.56 6.37 -18.05
CA ARG A 320 -0.73 7.53 -18.41
C ARG A 320 0.37 7.12 -19.41
N PRO A 321 0.82 8.00 -20.32
CA PRO A 321 2.03 7.73 -21.08
C PRO A 321 3.22 7.45 -20.16
N GLY A 322 4.00 6.42 -20.45
CA GLY A 322 5.06 5.99 -19.55
C GLY A 322 5.65 4.63 -19.90
N ARG A 323 6.68 4.23 -19.14
CA ARG A 323 7.26 2.89 -19.21
C ARG A 323 6.52 1.99 -18.23
N TYR A 324 6.11 0.83 -18.73
CA TYR A 324 5.38 -0.19 -18.00
C TYR A 324 5.95 -1.57 -18.33
N TYR A 325 5.39 -2.59 -17.70
CA TYR A 325 5.60 -3.99 -18.00
C TYR A 325 4.25 -4.65 -18.23
N LEU A 326 4.18 -5.51 -19.24
CA LEU A 326 3.19 -6.59 -19.22
C LEU A 326 3.73 -7.63 -18.24
N ALA A 327 3.06 -7.82 -17.11
CA ALA A 327 3.38 -8.86 -16.15
C ALA A 327 2.52 -10.09 -16.47
N ILE A 328 3.16 -11.18 -16.86
CA ILE A 328 2.50 -12.46 -17.12
C ILE A 328 2.82 -13.39 -15.95
N ARG A 329 1.81 -13.81 -15.21
CA ARG A 329 1.96 -14.75 -14.09
C ARG A 329 1.25 -16.06 -14.41
N VAL A 330 2.01 -17.14 -14.55
CA VAL A 330 1.45 -18.50 -14.59
C VAL A 330 1.16 -18.96 -13.15
N ASP A 331 0.21 -19.90 -13.04
CA ASP A 331 -0.52 -20.25 -11.82
C ASP A 331 -0.84 -19.07 -10.90
N SER A 332 -1.49 -18.04 -11.46
CA SER A 332 -1.94 -16.88 -10.69
C SER A 332 -2.87 -17.26 -9.54
N GLY A 333 -3.53 -18.43 -9.60
CA GLY A 333 -4.38 -18.94 -8.53
C GLY A 333 -3.64 -19.61 -7.36
N ASN A 334 -2.34 -19.91 -7.49
CA ASN A 334 -1.55 -20.76 -6.57
C ASN A 334 -2.33 -22.06 -6.24
N LYS A 335 -2.63 -22.82 -7.30
CA LYS A 335 -3.45 -24.04 -7.32
C LYS A 335 -2.65 -25.30 -7.56
N VAL A 336 -1.55 -25.20 -8.31
CA VAL A 336 -0.62 -26.28 -8.58
C VAL A 336 0.45 -26.25 -7.50
N VAL A 337 0.83 -27.42 -6.97
CA VAL A 337 1.92 -27.53 -5.99
C VAL A 337 3.24 -27.66 -6.75
N GLU A 338 4.11 -26.67 -6.67
CA GLU A 338 5.30 -26.60 -7.51
C GLU A 338 6.59 -26.86 -6.71
N SER A 339 7.69 -27.24 -7.37
CA SER A 339 9.01 -27.34 -6.70
C SER A 339 9.69 -25.98 -6.51
N ASN A 340 9.30 -24.99 -7.31
CA ASN A 340 9.65 -23.58 -7.16
C ASN A 340 8.42 -22.75 -7.57
N GLU A 341 8.23 -21.62 -6.90
CA GLU A 341 7.06 -20.74 -7.02
C GLU A 341 7.47 -19.30 -7.33
N ALA A 342 8.78 -19.03 -7.31
CA ALA A 342 9.38 -17.72 -7.52
C ALA A 342 9.66 -17.41 -9.01
N ASP A 343 9.62 -18.43 -9.87
CA ASP A 343 9.84 -18.39 -11.33
C ASP A 343 8.53 -18.37 -12.15
N ASN A 344 7.37 -18.32 -11.47
CA ASN A 344 6.03 -18.27 -12.05
C ASN A 344 5.65 -16.92 -12.72
N THR A 345 6.54 -15.93 -12.80
CA THR A 345 6.23 -14.59 -13.36
C THR A 345 7.28 -14.08 -14.35
N TYR A 346 6.82 -13.49 -15.46
CA TYR A 346 7.66 -12.84 -16.48
C TYR A 346 7.18 -11.42 -16.77
N PHE A 347 8.12 -10.47 -16.86
CA PHE A 347 7.83 -9.06 -17.12
C PHE A 347 8.38 -8.65 -18.49
N LEU A 348 7.49 -8.28 -19.40
CA LEU A 348 7.86 -7.78 -20.73
C LEU A 348 7.73 -6.25 -20.77
N PRO A 349 8.83 -5.47 -20.96
CA PRO A 349 8.76 -4.02 -21.01
C PRO A 349 7.92 -3.49 -22.18
N ILE A 350 7.05 -2.51 -21.91
CA ILE A 350 6.18 -1.87 -22.89
C ILE A 350 6.13 -0.34 -22.65
N GLN A 351 6.20 0.45 -23.72
CA GLN A 351 5.99 1.90 -23.70
C GLN A 351 4.54 2.24 -24.02
N ILE A 352 3.85 2.97 -23.16
CA ILE A 352 2.49 3.47 -23.41
C ILE A 352 2.55 4.91 -23.97
N PHE A 353 1.73 5.18 -25.00
CA PHE A 353 1.65 6.45 -25.73
C PHE A 353 0.26 7.11 -25.63
#